data_AF-A0ABD3N936-F1
#
_entry.id   AF-A0ABD3N936-F1
#
_cell.length_a   1.000
_cell.length_b   1.000
_cell.length_c   1.000
_cell.angle_alpha   90.00
_cell.angle_beta   90.00
_cell.angle_gamma   90.00
#
_symmetry.space_group_name_H-M   'P 1'
#
loop_
_entity.id
_entity.type
_entity.pdbx_description
1 polymer ?
#
loop_
_entity_poly.entity_id
_entity_poly.type
_entity_poly.pdbx_seq_one_letter_code
_entity_poly.pdbx_strand_id
1 'polypeptide(L)'
;MLEQYDTRNITNLIILYTDNLGQMCFNAAKICQLQHFPHPVNIEHGWYNPIDFFTVDTLSGPQVYEMIGVGEYRLQRATKALVLQIIVPGGNDHYIGFNSAKGANAQNVEASDMVTIVEWHTTDVNRYVGYYLKGYRAQDESFLLGNGITVTAQCINTAVTPSIACVCGEERSQICPSDCACPAPIYQQLEITAINQAGACQETADETC
;
A
#
# COMPACT_ATOMS: atom_id res chain seq x y z
N MET A 1 -36.15 27.17 2.65
CA MET A 1 -35.04 28.13 2.64
C MET A 1 -33.78 27.34 2.38
N LEU A 2 -33.18 27.51 1.21
CA LEU A 2 -31.88 26.95 0.87
C LEU A 2 -30.83 27.93 1.39
N GLU A 3 -30.07 27.54 2.41
CA GLU A 3 -28.90 28.31 2.82
C GLU A 3 -27.79 28.10 1.79
N GLN A 4 -27.43 29.22 1.17
CA GLN A 4 -26.39 29.37 0.18
C GLN A 4 -25.04 29.34 0.91
N TYR A 5 -24.30 28.23 0.81
CA TYR A 5 -22.95 28.14 1.38
C TYR A 5 -21.95 28.96 0.53
N ASP A 6 -21.25 29.88 1.20
CA ASP A 6 -20.22 30.77 0.66
C ASP A 6 -18.98 29.96 0.21
N THR A 7 -18.65 30.05 -1.08
CA THR A 7 -17.60 29.27 -1.75
C THR A 7 -16.20 29.88 -1.68
N ARG A 8 -15.93 30.84 -0.78
CA ARG A 8 -14.70 31.65 -0.85
C ARG A 8 -13.53 31.19 0.03
N ASN A 9 -13.53 29.96 0.54
CA ASN A 9 -12.38 29.45 1.32
C ASN A 9 -12.14 27.94 1.18
N ILE A 10 -12.18 27.43 -0.06
CA ILE A 10 -11.97 26.00 -0.36
C ILE A 10 -10.62 25.82 -1.06
N THR A 11 -9.52 25.96 -0.31
CA THR A 11 -8.17 25.57 -0.79
C THR A 11 -7.68 24.26 -0.19
N ASN A 12 -8.46 23.56 0.64
CA ASN A 12 -8.11 22.25 1.19
C ASN A 12 -9.32 21.30 1.24
N LEU A 13 -10.10 21.23 0.15
CA LEU A 13 -11.09 20.18 -0.05
C LEU A 13 -10.71 19.41 -1.31
N ILE A 14 -9.72 18.52 -1.18
CA ILE A 14 -9.44 17.53 -2.21
C ILE A 14 -10.71 16.68 -2.34
N ILE A 15 -11.25 16.67 -3.54
CA ILE A 15 -12.58 16.19 -3.86
C ILE A 15 -12.64 14.66 -3.73
N LEU A 16 -13.38 14.16 -2.74
CA LEU A 16 -13.73 12.74 -2.54
C LEU A 16 -14.56 12.12 -3.70
N TYR A 17 -14.89 12.88 -4.75
CA TYR A 17 -15.92 12.55 -5.77
C TYR A 17 -15.45 12.37 -7.22
N THR A 18 -14.15 12.20 -7.51
CA THR A 18 -13.68 12.09 -8.92
C THR A 18 -13.53 10.65 -9.44
N ASP A 19 -13.89 9.64 -8.66
CA ASP A 19 -13.63 8.23 -8.98
C ASP A 19 -14.90 7.51 -9.48
N ASN A 20 -15.35 7.87 -10.68
CA ASN A 20 -16.59 7.31 -11.26
C ASN A 20 -16.36 6.03 -12.07
N LEU A 21 -15.16 5.44 -11.99
CA LEU A 21 -14.78 4.24 -12.73
C LEU A 21 -14.59 3.08 -11.75
N GLY A 22 -15.09 1.90 -12.11
CA GLY A 22 -15.03 0.70 -11.25
C GLY A 22 -13.62 0.31 -10.81
N GLN A 23 -12.58 0.68 -11.59
CA GLN A 23 -11.17 0.46 -11.27
C GLN A 23 -10.57 1.48 -10.29
N MET A 24 -11.41 2.31 -9.67
CA MET A 24 -11.03 3.23 -8.59
C MET A 24 -11.76 2.88 -7.27
N CYS A 25 -12.70 1.94 -7.32
CA CYS A 25 -13.48 1.52 -6.14
C CYS A 25 -12.66 0.80 -5.08
N PHE A 26 -11.48 0.26 -5.42
CA PHE A 26 -10.59 -0.40 -4.47
C PHE A 26 -9.49 0.55 -3.92
N ASN A 27 -9.66 1.87 -4.10
CA ASN A 27 -8.74 2.88 -3.58
C ASN A 27 -8.72 2.87 -2.04
N ALA A 28 -7.57 2.48 -1.51
CA ALA A 28 -7.31 2.39 -0.08
C ALA A 28 -7.59 3.68 0.68
N ALA A 29 -7.30 4.83 0.06
CA ALA A 29 -7.51 6.13 0.67
C ALA A 29 -9.01 6.45 0.87
N LYS A 30 -9.89 5.82 0.08
CA LYS A 30 -11.33 6.08 0.09
C LYS A 30 -12.12 5.05 0.87
N ILE A 31 -11.83 3.77 0.65
CA ILE A 31 -12.55 2.66 1.29
C ILE A 31 -11.81 2.05 2.47
N CYS A 32 -10.66 2.63 2.82
CA CYS A 32 -9.82 2.24 3.94
C CYS A 32 -9.23 0.81 3.89
N GLN A 33 -9.42 0.05 2.82
CA GLN A 33 -9.02 -1.36 2.68
C GLN A 33 -9.61 -2.31 3.75
N LEU A 34 -10.63 -1.86 4.49
CA LEU A 34 -11.11 -2.52 5.71
C LEU A 34 -12.38 -3.31 5.44
N GLN A 35 -12.25 -4.44 4.76
CA GLN A 35 -13.26 -5.48 4.90
C GLN A 35 -12.71 -6.69 5.64
N HIS A 36 -11.95 -6.45 6.71
CA HIS A 36 -11.58 -7.52 7.63
C HIS A 36 -12.82 -8.02 8.39
N PHE A 37 -13.70 -7.12 8.87
CA PHE A 37 -14.99 -7.43 9.51
C PHE A 37 -15.95 -6.23 9.46
N PRO A 38 -16.93 -6.17 8.54
CA PRO A 38 -17.82 -5.02 8.44
C PRO A 38 -18.85 -4.93 9.59
N HIS A 39 -19.05 -5.98 10.40
CA HIS A 39 -20.02 -5.97 11.49
C HIS A 39 -19.69 -6.99 12.60
N PRO A 40 -19.79 -6.64 13.91
CA PRO A 40 -19.49 -7.56 15.02
C PRO A 40 -20.48 -8.73 15.17
N VAL A 41 -21.66 -8.64 14.53
CA VAL A 41 -22.73 -9.65 14.63
C VAL A 41 -22.98 -10.41 13.32
N ASN A 42 -22.61 -9.79 12.18
CA ASN A 42 -22.82 -10.37 10.85
C ASN A 42 -21.45 -10.51 10.20
N ILE A 43 -20.83 -11.68 10.39
CA ILE A 43 -19.58 -12.02 9.73
C ILE A 43 -19.93 -12.32 8.27
N GLU A 44 -20.04 -11.27 7.45
CA GLU A 44 -19.88 -11.42 6.02
C GLU A 44 -18.40 -11.71 5.78
N HIS A 45 -18.11 -12.80 5.06
CA HIS A 45 -16.74 -13.12 4.65
C HIS A 45 -16.20 -11.92 3.87
N GLY A 46 -15.17 -11.26 4.42
CA GLY A 46 -14.49 -10.15 3.78
C GLY A 46 -13.95 -10.53 2.40
N TRP A 47 -13.73 -9.55 1.52
CA TRP A 47 -13.14 -9.80 0.21
C TRP A 47 -11.71 -10.35 0.25
N TYR A 48 -11.05 -10.25 1.41
CA TYR A 48 -9.66 -10.60 1.62
C TYR A 48 -9.51 -11.71 2.65
N ASN A 49 -8.48 -12.54 2.51
CA ASN A 49 -8.19 -13.60 3.45
C ASN A 49 -7.70 -13.01 4.79
N PRO A 50 -8.29 -13.39 5.94
CA PRO A 50 -7.87 -12.89 7.25
C PRO A 50 -6.38 -13.09 7.57
N ILE A 51 -5.74 -14.12 6.99
CA ILE A 51 -4.30 -14.36 7.19
C ILE A 51 -3.41 -13.23 6.64
N ASP A 52 -3.92 -12.41 5.72
CA ASP A 52 -3.18 -11.31 5.12
C ASP A 52 -3.32 -9.99 5.92
N PHE A 53 -4.04 -10.00 7.05
CA PHE A 53 -4.15 -8.89 8.00
C PHE A 53 -3.21 -9.15 9.18
N PHE A 54 -2.23 -8.27 9.33
CA PHE A 54 -1.15 -8.46 10.29
C PHE A 54 -1.33 -7.45 11.42
N THR A 55 -1.22 -7.89 12.67
CA THR A 55 -1.21 -6.99 13.83
C THR A 55 0.21 -6.78 14.31
N VAL A 56 0.57 -5.52 14.54
CA VAL A 56 1.90 -5.07 14.92
C VAL A 56 1.86 -4.57 16.37
N ASP A 57 2.81 -5.06 17.17
CA ASP A 57 3.08 -4.55 18.51
C ASP A 57 4.46 -3.89 18.53
N THR A 58 4.48 -2.58 18.28
CA THR A 58 5.70 -1.78 18.20
C THR A 58 6.42 -1.62 19.55
N LEU A 59 5.78 -1.99 20.68
CA LEU A 59 6.42 -1.97 22.00
C LEU A 59 7.52 -3.02 22.12
N SER A 60 7.51 -4.03 21.25
CA SER A 60 8.53 -5.08 21.19
C SER A 60 9.77 -4.68 20.38
N GLY A 61 9.85 -3.42 19.92
CA GLY A 61 10.91 -2.87 19.08
C GLY A 61 10.45 -2.56 17.65
N PRO A 62 11.33 -2.03 16.77
CA PRO A 62 11.00 -1.76 15.38
C PRO A 62 10.63 -3.04 14.64
N GLN A 63 9.52 -3.02 13.92
CA GLN A 63 9.02 -4.16 13.16
C GLN A 63 8.79 -3.77 11.71
N VAL A 64 9.30 -4.61 10.81
CA VAL A 64 9.27 -4.43 9.37
C VAL A 64 8.28 -5.40 8.74
N TYR A 65 7.51 -4.92 7.76
CA TYR A 65 6.54 -5.71 7.04
C TYR A 65 6.54 -5.39 5.55
N GLU A 66 6.62 -6.44 4.74
CA GLU A 66 6.34 -6.35 3.31
C GLU A 66 4.83 -6.38 3.06
N MET A 67 4.40 -5.49 2.18
CA MET A 67 3.02 -5.28 1.81
C MET A 67 2.80 -5.50 0.32
N ILE A 68 1.65 -6.08 -0.03
CA ILE A 68 1.19 -6.16 -1.41
C ILE A 68 0.29 -4.97 -1.75
N GLY A 69 0.38 -4.46 -2.97
CA GLY A 69 -0.58 -3.48 -3.47
C GLY A 69 -2.00 -4.07 -3.51
N VAL A 70 -2.97 -3.40 -2.86
CA VAL A 70 -4.35 -3.92 -2.75
C VAL A 70 -5.00 -4.21 -4.11
N GLY A 71 -4.73 -3.39 -5.12
CA GLY A 71 -5.24 -3.59 -6.49
C GLY A 71 -4.69 -4.84 -7.17
N GLU A 72 -3.61 -5.41 -6.66
CA GLU A 72 -2.92 -6.59 -7.18
C GLU A 72 -3.05 -7.79 -6.24
N TYR A 73 -3.93 -7.74 -5.23
CA TYR A 73 -4.08 -8.78 -4.20
C TYR A 73 -4.19 -10.21 -4.75
N ARG A 74 -4.90 -10.41 -5.88
CA ARG A 74 -5.04 -11.73 -6.54
C ARG A 74 -3.72 -12.33 -7.04
N LEU A 75 -2.65 -11.55 -7.11
CA LEU A 75 -1.32 -11.98 -7.53
C LEU A 75 -0.43 -12.40 -6.35
N GLN A 76 -0.93 -12.32 -5.11
CA GLN A 76 -0.27 -12.80 -3.90
C GLN A 76 0.09 -14.30 -4.05
N ARG A 77 1.39 -14.63 -4.07
CA ARG A 77 1.89 -16.02 -4.13
C ARG A 77 2.44 -16.53 -2.79
N ALA A 78 2.89 -15.62 -1.94
CA ALA A 78 3.31 -15.85 -0.57
C ALA A 78 2.64 -14.81 0.31
N THR A 79 2.35 -15.17 1.56
CA THR A 79 1.66 -14.27 2.50
C THR A 79 2.48 -13.00 2.71
N LYS A 80 1.94 -11.88 2.25
CA LYS A 80 2.39 -10.52 2.53
C LYS A 80 1.24 -9.76 3.16
N ALA A 81 1.55 -8.73 3.95
CA ALA A 81 0.51 -7.95 4.56
C ALA A 81 -0.30 -7.22 3.47
N LEU A 82 -1.61 -7.42 3.47
CA LEU A 82 -2.52 -6.55 2.73
C LEU A 82 -2.76 -5.28 3.54
N VAL A 83 -2.96 -5.46 4.85
CA VAL A 83 -3.16 -4.38 5.82
C VAL A 83 -2.39 -4.71 7.09
N LEU A 84 -1.76 -3.69 7.68
CA LEU A 84 -1.10 -3.77 8.98
C LEU A 84 -1.90 -2.98 10.00
N GLN A 85 -2.40 -3.64 11.03
CA GLN A 85 -3.01 -3.00 12.18
C GLN A 85 -1.92 -2.70 13.22
N ILE A 86 -1.71 -1.42 13.52
CA ILE A 86 -0.84 -0.97 14.59
C ILE A 86 -1.73 -0.57 15.77
N ILE A 87 -1.55 -1.26 16.89
CA ILE A 87 -2.24 -0.95 18.15
C ILE A 87 -1.51 0.20 18.83
N VAL A 88 -2.21 1.31 19.06
CA VAL A 88 -1.65 2.47 19.76
C VAL A 88 -2.15 2.46 21.21
N PRO A 89 -1.29 2.21 22.22
CA PRO A 89 -1.74 2.09 23.61
C PRO A 89 -2.45 3.35 24.10
N GLY A 90 -3.73 3.26 24.50
CA GLY A 90 -4.50 4.42 24.97
C GLY A 90 -4.90 5.41 23.87
N GLY A 91 -4.72 5.05 22.60
CA GLY A 91 -5.19 5.78 21.43
C GLY A 91 -6.12 4.93 20.57
N ASN A 92 -6.33 5.38 19.34
CA ASN A 92 -7.04 4.62 18.32
C ASN A 92 -6.06 3.72 17.56
N ASP A 93 -6.55 2.56 17.14
CA ASP A 93 -5.79 1.68 16.25
C ASP A 93 -5.64 2.30 14.87
N HIS A 94 -4.52 2.01 14.22
CA HIS A 94 -4.25 2.47 12.86
C HIS A 94 -4.09 1.30 11.92
N TYR A 95 -4.61 1.44 10.71
CA TYR A 95 -4.51 0.49 9.64
C TYR A 95 -3.66 1.10 8.52
N ILE A 96 -2.57 0.42 8.22
CA ILE A 96 -1.58 0.81 7.21
C ILE A 96 -1.80 -0.07 5.99
N GLY A 97 -1.75 0.52 4.81
CA GLY A 97 -2.08 -0.11 3.54
C GLY A 97 -1.13 0.30 2.43
N PHE A 98 -0.97 -0.52 1.38
CA PHE A 98 -0.28 -0.09 0.16
C PHE A 98 -1.26 0.07 -1.01
N ASN A 99 -1.35 1.29 -1.54
CA ASN A 99 -2.31 1.69 -2.55
C ASN A 99 -1.68 1.77 -3.95
N SER A 100 -1.22 0.63 -4.46
CA SER A 100 -0.64 0.57 -5.80
C SER A 100 -1.66 0.99 -6.86
N ALA A 101 -1.22 1.82 -7.81
CA ALA A 101 -1.99 2.23 -8.99
C ALA A 101 -1.87 1.20 -10.12
N LYS A 102 -1.89 -0.10 -9.78
CA LYS A 102 -1.91 -1.23 -10.71
C LYS A 102 -3.08 -2.17 -10.43
N GLY A 103 -3.34 -3.06 -11.38
CA GLY A 103 -4.39 -4.08 -11.28
C GLY A 103 -5.78 -3.45 -11.19
N ALA A 104 -6.56 -3.86 -10.19
CA ALA A 104 -7.91 -3.36 -9.96
C ALA A 104 -7.96 -1.88 -9.55
N ASN A 105 -6.81 -1.27 -9.21
CA ASN A 105 -6.65 0.14 -8.87
C ASN A 105 -5.91 0.96 -9.96
N ALA A 106 -5.80 0.44 -11.18
CA ALA A 106 -5.00 1.06 -12.24
C ALA A 106 -5.40 2.50 -12.62
N GLN A 107 -6.63 2.91 -12.29
CA GLN A 107 -7.12 4.25 -12.57
C GLN A 107 -7.10 5.16 -11.35
N ASN A 108 -6.54 4.71 -10.23
CA ASN A 108 -6.47 5.52 -9.03
C ASN A 108 -5.66 6.82 -9.25
N VAL A 109 -6.14 7.92 -8.66
CA VAL A 109 -5.49 9.24 -8.74
C VAL A 109 -5.05 9.73 -7.37
N GLU A 110 -5.84 9.45 -6.31
CA GLU A 110 -5.53 9.87 -4.95
C GLU A 110 -4.67 8.80 -4.26
N ALA A 111 -3.54 9.22 -3.68
CA ALA A 111 -2.60 8.34 -2.99
C ALA A 111 -2.10 7.16 -3.86
N SER A 112 -1.96 7.38 -5.17
CA SER A 112 -1.43 6.39 -6.11
C SER A 112 0.01 6.04 -5.77
N ASP A 113 0.27 4.74 -5.64
CA ASP A 113 1.59 4.20 -5.30
C ASP A 113 2.14 4.72 -3.97
N MET A 114 1.25 4.95 -3.00
CA MET A 114 1.60 5.42 -1.67
C MET A 114 1.10 4.46 -0.59
N VAL A 115 1.74 4.55 0.58
CA VAL A 115 1.28 3.88 1.79
C VAL A 115 0.17 4.72 2.42
N THR A 116 -1.01 4.15 2.65
CA THR A 116 -2.16 4.83 3.26
C THR A 116 -2.26 4.53 4.75
N ILE A 117 -2.72 5.51 5.52
CA ILE A 117 -2.83 5.43 6.98
C ILE A 117 -4.25 5.80 7.35
N VAL A 118 -4.97 4.85 7.94
CA VAL A 118 -6.36 5.02 8.38
C VAL A 118 -6.44 4.83 9.88
N GLU A 119 -7.09 5.75 10.57
CA GLU A 119 -7.42 5.62 11.98
C GLU A 119 -8.78 4.94 12.14
N TRP A 120 -8.83 3.94 13.01
CA TRP A 120 -10.05 3.25 13.39
C TRP A 120 -10.57 3.79 14.72
N HIS A 121 -11.79 4.30 14.70
CA HIS A 121 -12.50 4.73 15.90
C HIS A 121 -13.50 3.67 16.31
N THR A 122 -13.22 2.99 17.42
CA THR A 122 -14.23 2.22 18.15
C THR A 122 -14.93 3.17 19.11
N THR A 123 -16.23 3.42 18.90
CA THR A 123 -17.08 4.07 19.91
C THR A 123 -18.07 3.05 20.44
N ASP A 124 -17.63 2.22 21.37
CA ASP A 124 -18.47 1.22 22.05
C ASP A 124 -19.05 0.13 21.12
N VAL A 125 -19.21 -1.10 21.62
CA VAL A 125 -19.61 -2.29 20.82
C VAL A 125 -20.98 -2.20 20.13
N ASN A 126 -21.73 -1.12 20.36
CA ASN A 126 -23.09 -0.90 19.88
C ASN A 126 -23.28 0.41 19.08
N ARG A 127 -22.22 1.16 18.72
CA ARG A 127 -22.35 2.37 17.90
C ARG A 127 -21.35 2.40 16.76
N TYR A 128 -21.71 3.18 15.74
CA TYR A 128 -21.01 3.40 14.48
C TYR A 128 -19.48 3.36 14.66
N VAL A 129 -18.86 2.37 14.03
CA VAL A 129 -17.42 2.34 13.82
C VAL A 129 -17.09 3.37 12.74
N GLY A 130 -16.16 4.27 13.05
CA GLY A 130 -15.70 5.30 12.12
C GLY A 130 -14.29 4.98 11.60
N TYR A 131 -14.07 5.21 10.32
CA TYR A 131 -12.76 5.11 9.67
C TYR A 131 -12.40 6.45 9.08
N TYR A 132 -11.18 6.92 9.35
CA TYR A 132 -10.73 8.22 8.86
C TYR A 132 -9.35 8.09 8.24
N LEU A 133 -9.23 8.46 6.96
CA LEU A 133 -7.93 8.63 6.33
C LEU A 133 -7.16 9.74 7.06
N LYS A 134 -6.01 9.40 7.64
CA LYS A 134 -5.12 10.36 8.31
C LYS A 134 -4.06 10.92 7.35
N GLY A 135 -3.77 10.16 6.31
CA GLY A 135 -2.91 10.59 5.22
C GLY A 135 -2.33 9.42 4.45
N TYR A 136 -1.41 9.75 3.58
CA TYR A 136 -0.65 8.81 2.76
C TYR A 136 0.81 9.26 2.71
N ARG A 137 1.72 8.31 2.48
CA ARG A 137 3.16 8.49 2.56
C ARG A 137 3.83 7.94 1.31
N ALA A 138 4.62 8.80 0.67
CA ALA A 138 5.57 8.36 -0.33
C ALA A 138 6.73 7.60 0.34
N GLN A 139 7.60 7.03 -0.48
CA GLN A 139 8.81 6.37 0.03
C GLN A 139 9.63 7.33 0.91
N ASP A 140 10.21 6.77 1.97
CA ASP A 140 11.06 7.44 2.96
C ASP A 140 10.32 8.49 3.82
N GLU A 141 9.00 8.63 3.67
CA GLU A 141 8.19 9.50 4.52
C GLU A 141 7.63 8.75 5.74
N SER A 142 7.54 9.47 6.85
CA SER A 142 7.05 8.96 8.13
C SER A 142 5.77 9.65 8.60
N PHE A 143 4.99 8.97 9.44
CA PHE A 143 3.81 9.50 10.10
C PHE A 143 3.80 9.11 11.58
N LEU A 144 3.55 10.10 12.46
CA LEU A 144 3.40 9.88 13.90
C LEU A 144 1.95 9.50 14.21
N LEU A 145 1.71 8.25 14.58
CA LEU A 145 0.37 7.70 14.88
C LEU A 145 -0.13 8.12 16.27
N GLY A 146 0.79 8.44 17.19
CA GLY A 146 0.50 8.81 18.57
C GLY A 146 1.38 8.05 19.55
N ASN A 147 1.51 8.56 20.77
CA ASN A 147 2.29 7.92 21.85
C ASN A 147 3.73 7.53 21.46
N GLY A 148 4.34 8.32 20.58
CA GLY A 148 5.69 8.09 20.09
C GLY A 148 5.82 6.97 19.07
N ILE A 149 4.72 6.37 18.61
CA ILE A 149 4.72 5.37 17.55
C ILE A 149 4.74 6.07 16.19
N THR A 150 5.73 5.71 15.38
CA THR A 150 5.91 6.21 14.02
C THR A 150 5.80 5.05 13.04
N VAL A 151 5.19 5.30 11.90
CA VAL A 151 5.25 4.40 10.73
C VAL A 151 6.02 5.08 9.60
N THR A 152 6.90 4.34 8.95
CA THR A 152 7.73 4.83 7.84
C THR A 152 7.56 3.92 6.64
N ALA A 153 7.31 4.50 5.47
CA ALA A 153 7.28 3.79 4.20
C ALA A 153 8.71 3.62 3.66
N GLN A 154 9.46 2.67 4.20
CA GLN A 154 10.90 2.53 3.92
C GLN A 154 11.21 2.21 2.45
N CYS A 155 10.34 1.47 1.76
CA CYS A 155 10.53 1.17 0.36
C CYS A 155 9.20 1.03 -0.38
N ILE A 156 9.13 1.54 -1.61
CA ILE A 156 8.02 1.30 -2.52
C ILE A 156 8.59 0.88 -3.88
N ASN A 157 8.24 -0.32 -4.36
CA ASN A 157 8.61 -0.79 -5.68
C ASN A 157 7.38 -1.13 -6.53
N THR A 158 7.08 -0.23 -7.44
CA THR A 158 6.04 -0.35 -8.46
C THR A 158 6.58 -0.81 -9.81
N ALA A 159 7.86 -1.11 -9.94
CA ALA A 159 8.44 -1.70 -11.15
C ALA A 159 8.29 -3.24 -11.20
N VAL A 160 7.91 -3.86 -10.08
CA VAL A 160 7.59 -5.29 -10.00
C VAL A 160 6.08 -5.55 -10.08
N THR A 161 5.70 -6.81 -10.31
CA THR A 161 4.31 -7.27 -10.28
C THR A 161 4.20 -8.57 -9.46
N PRO A 162 3.43 -8.59 -8.36
CA PRO A 162 2.69 -7.45 -7.80
C PRO A 162 3.63 -6.35 -7.30
N SER A 163 3.15 -5.11 -7.28
CA SER A 163 3.85 -4.00 -6.63
C SER A 163 3.95 -4.28 -5.14
N ILE A 164 5.10 -3.97 -4.57
CA ILE A 164 5.43 -4.23 -3.17
C ILE A 164 5.80 -2.92 -2.48
N ALA A 165 5.33 -2.74 -1.26
CA ALA A 165 5.88 -1.75 -0.34
C ALA A 165 6.47 -2.46 0.87
N CYS A 166 7.42 -1.83 1.55
CA CYS A 166 7.95 -2.28 2.82
C CYS A 166 7.80 -1.13 3.81
N VAL A 167 7.15 -1.41 4.93
CA VAL A 167 6.90 -0.42 5.97
C VAL A 167 7.49 -0.87 7.29
N CYS A 168 7.85 0.09 8.11
CA CYS A 168 8.31 -0.17 9.46
C CYS A 168 7.54 0.65 10.48
N GLY A 169 7.11 -0.02 11.54
CA GLY A 169 6.57 0.61 12.74
C GLY A 169 7.60 0.60 13.85
N GLU A 170 7.78 1.73 14.53
CA GLU A 170 8.77 1.92 15.61
C GLU A 170 8.19 2.77 16.73
N GLU A 171 8.68 2.60 17.97
CA GLU A 171 8.39 3.49 19.09
C GLU A 171 9.60 4.41 19.36
N ARG A 172 9.38 5.69 19.70
CA ARG A 172 10.39 6.64 20.21
C ARG A 172 11.63 6.79 19.32
N SER A 173 11.45 6.77 18.00
CA SER A 173 12.54 6.96 17.03
C SER A 173 13.64 5.91 17.15
N GLN A 174 13.28 4.69 17.58
CA GLN A 174 14.13 3.52 17.39
C GLN A 174 14.42 3.34 15.90
N ILE A 175 15.60 2.83 15.54
CA ILE A 175 16.01 2.75 14.14
C ILE A 175 15.37 1.52 13.50
N CYS A 176 14.54 1.72 12.49
CA CYS A 176 14.08 0.64 11.62
C CYS A 176 15.26 -0.11 10.96
N PRO A 177 15.24 -1.45 10.97
CA PRO A 177 16.19 -2.27 10.22
C PRO A 177 16.31 -1.85 8.75
N SER A 178 17.53 -1.91 8.20
CA SER A 178 17.79 -1.57 6.79
C SER A 178 17.54 -2.74 5.83
N ASP A 179 17.08 -3.89 6.32
CA ASP A 179 16.73 -5.08 5.53
C ASP A 179 15.31 -5.01 4.95
N CYS A 180 14.54 -3.98 5.28
CA CYS A 180 13.27 -3.64 4.62
C CYS A 180 13.50 -3.07 3.21
N ALA A 181 13.95 -3.93 2.30
CA ALA A 181 14.20 -3.59 0.91
C ALA A 181 13.19 -4.30 0.01
N CYS A 182 12.53 -3.56 -0.89
CA CYS A 182 11.72 -4.19 -1.91
C CYS A 182 12.63 -4.99 -2.87
N PRO A 183 12.19 -6.15 -3.38
CA PRO A 183 12.95 -6.90 -4.35
C PRO A 183 13.25 -6.03 -5.58
N ALA A 184 14.44 -6.12 -6.16
CA ALA A 184 14.77 -5.40 -7.39
C ALA A 184 13.82 -5.80 -8.53
N PRO A 185 13.57 -4.93 -9.53
CA PRO A 185 12.83 -5.32 -10.71
C PRO A 185 13.51 -6.54 -11.35
N ILE A 186 12.78 -7.62 -11.56
CA ILE A 186 13.27 -8.74 -12.35
C ILE A 186 13.19 -8.27 -13.81
N TYR A 187 14.19 -7.52 -14.27
CA TYR A 187 14.46 -7.49 -15.70
C TYR A 187 14.80 -8.92 -16.07
N GLN A 188 13.92 -9.61 -16.81
CA GLN A 188 14.31 -10.86 -17.44
C GLN A 188 15.63 -10.59 -18.18
N GLN A 189 16.66 -11.36 -17.86
CA GLN A 189 17.85 -11.50 -18.72
C GLN A 189 17.41 -12.16 -20.04
N LEU A 190 16.69 -11.42 -20.86
CA LEU A 190 16.54 -11.61 -22.29
C LEU A 190 17.18 -10.34 -22.84
N GLU A 191 18.51 -10.24 -22.84
CA GLU A 191 19.27 -10.23 -24.09
C GLU A 191 20.78 -10.31 -23.78
N ILE A 192 21.29 -11.46 -23.34
CA ILE A 192 22.72 -11.80 -23.51
C ILE A 192 22.82 -13.26 -24.00
N THR A 193 22.11 -13.58 -25.07
CA THR A 193 22.37 -14.78 -25.86
C THR A 193 22.15 -14.56 -27.36
N ALA A 194 21.73 -13.35 -27.78
CA ALA A 194 21.58 -13.02 -29.21
C ALA A 194 22.87 -12.44 -29.85
N ILE A 195 23.86 -11.97 -29.07
CA ILE A 195 25.08 -11.38 -29.64
C ILE A 195 26.15 -12.45 -29.95
N ASN A 196 26.13 -13.60 -29.26
CA ASN A 196 27.13 -14.66 -29.48
C ASN A 196 26.83 -15.58 -30.69
N GLN A 197 25.74 -15.35 -31.43
CA GLN A 197 25.47 -16.05 -32.70
C GLN A 197 25.65 -15.19 -33.95
N ALA A 198 25.95 -13.90 -33.81
CA ALA A 198 26.38 -13.07 -34.95
C ALA A 198 27.89 -13.21 -35.27
N GLY A 199 28.64 -14.00 -34.50
CA GLY A 199 30.08 -14.16 -34.62
C GLY A 199 30.58 -15.40 -35.39
N ALA A 200 29.70 -16.15 -36.06
CA ALA A 200 30.08 -17.36 -36.81
C ALA A 200 29.67 -17.26 -38.29
N CYS A 201 30.16 -16.23 -38.98
CA CYS A 201 30.40 -16.29 -40.42
C CYS A 201 31.89 -15.96 -40.63
N GLN A 202 32.74 -16.97 -40.48
CA GLN A 202 34.03 -16.97 -41.16
C GLN A 202 33.75 -17.31 -42.62
N GLU A 203 33.57 -16.30 -43.47
CA GLU A 203 33.78 -16.47 -44.90
C GLU A 203 35.30 -16.41 -45.14
N THR A 204 35.87 -17.60 -45.31
CA THR A 204 37.12 -17.76 -46.04
C THR A 204 36.91 -17.25 -47.46
N ALA A 205 37.84 -16.45 -47.95
CA ALA A 205 37.88 -16.01 -49.33
C ALA A 205 37.75 -17.20 -50.31
N ASP A 206 36.66 -17.24 -51.07
CA ASP A 206 36.75 -17.48 -52.51
C ASP A 206 35.51 -16.95 -53.26
N GLU A 207 35.79 -16.22 -54.33
CA GLU A 207 34.98 -15.82 -55.49
C GLU A 207 33.62 -15.07 -55.38
N THR A 208 33.68 -13.85 -55.98
CA THR A 208 32.64 -13.05 -56.67
C THR A 208 31.58 -12.33 -55.83
N CYS A 209 31.88 -11.06 -55.54
CA CYS A 209 30.91 -10.04 -55.11
C CYS A 209 30.12 -9.45 -56.28
#